data_AF-V4AEV6-F1
#
_entry.id   AF-V4AEV6-F1
#
_cell.length_a   1.000
_cell.length_b   1.000
_cell.length_c   1.000
_cell.angle_alpha   90.00
_cell.angle_beta   90.00
_cell.angle_gamma   90.00
#
_symmetry.space_group_name_H-M   'P 1'
#
loop_
_entity.id
_entity.type
_entity.pdbx_description
1 polymer ?
#
loop_
_entity_poly.entity_id
_entity_poly.type
_entity_poly.pdbx_seq_one_letter_code
_entity_poly.pdbx_strand_id
1 'polypeptide(L)'
;EQCYISDIEQCYIADNERCYVGYIEQCFFADIEQCYFYVADREQFYVADREQFYFADIEQCYVADIEQFYVADIEQCYVSDRKQFFVADKEQFYVADIEQCYVADIEQCYVADREQCYVADREQFYVADIEQCHVALLCC
;
A
#
# COMPACT_ATOMS: atom_id res chain seq x y z
N GLU A 1 -3.91 22.85 -3.95
CA GLU A 1 -4.97 23.11 -2.95
C GLU A 1 -5.03 21.97 -1.92
N GLN A 2 -5.41 22.27 -0.68
CA GLN A 2 -5.42 21.30 0.44
C GLN A 2 -6.85 20.87 0.78
N CYS A 3 -7.08 19.58 0.98
CA CYS A 3 -8.35 19.02 1.46
C CYS A 3 -8.21 18.38 2.85
N TYR A 4 -9.24 18.54 3.68
CA TYR A 4 -9.36 17.88 4.98
C TYR A 4 -10.71 17.20 5.05
N ILE A 5 -10.71 15.88 5.22
CA ILE A 5 -11.92 15.06 5.30
C ILE A 5 -11.88 14.24 6.58
N SER A 6 -12.95 14.28 7.36
CA SER A 6 -13.13 13.38 8.49
C SER A 6 -14.58 12.99 8.72
N ASP A 7 -14.77 11.85 9.37
CA ASP A 7 -16.06 11.39 9.91
C ASP A 7 -17.16 11.26 8.84
N ILE A 8 -16.82 10.61 7.72
CA ILE A 8 -17.77 10.32 6.64
C ILE A 8 -17.70 8.86 6.24
N GLU A 9 -18.77 8.33 5.66
CA GLU A 9 -18.81 6.93 5.21
C GLU A 9 -18.04 6.77 3.89
N GLN A 10 -18.24 7.67 2.92
CA GLN A 10 -17.67 7.54 1.58
C GLN A 10 -17.11 8.85 1.04
N CYS A 11 -15.89 8.83 0.48
CA CYS A 11 -15.37 9.94 -0.35
C CYS A 11 -14.93 9.53 -1.75
N TYR A 12 -14.98 10.55 -2.61
CA TYR A 12 -14.26 10.60 -3.86
C TYR A 12 -13.44 11.89 -3.85
N ILE A 13 -12.11 11.77 -3.93
CA ILE A 13 -11.22 12.92 -4.05
C ILE A 13 -10.43 12.83 -5.35
N ALA A 14 -10.53 13.88 -6.16
CA ALA A 14 -9.74 14.07 -7.37
C ALA A 14 -9.13 15.48 -7.44
N ASP A 15 -8.12 15.65 -8.28
CA ASP A 15 -7.50 16.93 -8.66
C ASP A 15 -7.03 17.78 -7.47
N ASN A 16 -6.39 17.16 -6.46
CA ASN A 16 -5.89 17.87 -5.28
C ASN A 16 -4.36 17.70 -5.15
N GLU A 17 -3.67 18.73 -4.65
CA GLU A 17 -2.23 18.60 -4.38
C GLU A 17 -2.00 17.80 -3.10
N ARG A 18 -2.82 18.07 -2.07
CA ARG A 18 -2.68 17.49 -0.74
C ARG A 18 -4.00 17.19 -0.08
N CYS A 19 -4.16 15.97 0.43
CA CYS A 19 -5.32 15.61 1.23
C CYS A 19 -4.94 14.94 2.55
N TYR A 20 -5.69 15.32 3.59
CA TYR A 20 -5.67 14.69 4.90
C TYR A 20 -7.03 14.06 5.16
N VAL A 21 -7.04 12.74 5.35
CA VAL A 21 -8.28 12.00 5.58
C VAL A 21 -8.14 11.19 6.85
N GLY A 22 -9.17 11.25 7.71
CA GLY A 22 -9.30 10.40 8.89
C GLY A 22 -10.73 9.91 9.03
N TYR A 23 -10.94 8.80 9.74
CA TYR A 23 -12.27 8.23 10.03
C TYR A 23 -13.18 8.11 8.79
N ILE A 24 -12.87 7.15 7.91
CA ILE A 24 -13.63 6.89 6.68
C ILE A 24 -13.76 5.40 6.39
N GLU A 25 -14.93 4.95 5.92
CA GLU A 25 -15.14 3.54 5.58
C GLU A 25 -14.60 3.22 4.18
N GLN A 26 -14.95 4.04 3.20
CA GLN A 26 -14.53 3.83 1.82
C GLN A 26 -14.08 5.13 1.18
N CYS A 27 -12.96 5.10 0.46
CA CYS A 27 -12.62 6.24 -0.38
C CYS A 27 -11.89 5.90 -1.66
N PHE A 28 -12.25 6.64 -2.70
CA PHE A 28 -11.63 6.61 -3.99
C PHE A 28 -10.81 7.86 -4.26
N PHE A 29 -9.65 7.63 -4.85
CA PHE A 29 -8.61 8.60 -5.06
C PHE A 29 -8.09 8.51 -6.51
N ALA A 30 -8.35 9.54 -7.34
CA ALA A 30 -7.65 9.78 -8.62
C ALA A 30 -6.88 11.12 -8.62
N ASP A 31 -5.75 11.24 -9.32
CA ASP A 31 -5.10 12.53 -9.61
C ASP A 31 -4.76 13.40 -8.37
N ILE A 32 -3.94 12.90 -7.43
CA ILE A 32 -3.41 13.69 -6.30
C ILE A 32 -1.92 13.49 -6.16
N GLU A 33 -1.17 14.56 -5.98
CA GLU A 33 0.29 14.47 -5.80
C GLU A 33 0.65 13.78 -4.46
N GLN A 34 0.15 14.30 -3.34
CA GLN A 34 0.50 13.81 -2.01
C GLN A 34 -0.73 13.60 -1.14
N CYS A 35 -0.83 12.45 -0.48
CA CYS A 35 -1.96 12.19 0.40
C CYS A 35 -1.53 11.53 1.71
N TYR A 36 -1.91 12.14 2.82
CA TYR A 36 -1.58 11.66 4.16
C TYR A 36 -2.85 11.17 4.83
N PHE A 37 -2.85 9.91 5.26
CA PHE A 37 -3.98 9.31 5.94
C PHE A 37 -3.61 8.95 7.36
N TYR A 38 -4.51 9.33 8.26
CA TYR A 38 -4.51 8.87 9.64
C TYR A 38 -5.87 8.22 9.86
N VAL A 39 -6.01 6.97 9.40
CA VAL A 39 -7.22 6.18 9.62
C VAL A 39 -7.06 5.50 10.99
N ALA A 40 -8.12 5.58 11.78
CA ALA A 40 -8.31 4.77 12.98
C ALA A 40 -9.65 4.05 12.75
N ASP A 41 -9.56 2.90 12.07
CA ASP A 41 -10.64 1.99 11.62
C ASP A 41 -11.60 2.52 10.51
N ARG A 42 -12.05 1.83 9.43
CA ARG A 42 -11.76 0.57 8.68
C ARG A 42 -12.55 0.60 7.34
N GLU A 43 -12.01 0.01 6.25
CA GLU A 43 -12.61 -0.98 5.31
C GLU A 43 -11.89 -0.99 3.94
N GLN A 44 -12.16 -0.05 3.01
CA GLN A 44 -11.70 -0.20 1.61
C GLN A 44 -11.21 1.08 0.94
N PHE A 45 -10.02 1.01 0.34
CA PHE A 45 -9.41 2.13 -0.38
C PHE A 45 -8.99 1.77 -1.79
N TYR A 46 -9.23 2.71 -2.71
CA TYR A 46 -8.84 2.62 -4.11
C TYR A 46 -8.05 3.86 -4.51
N VAL A 47 -6.85 3.65 -5.04
CA VAL A 47 -5.92 4.73 -5.39
C VAL A 47 -5.33 4.52 -6.78
N ALA A 48 -5.38 5.55 -7.62
CA ALA A 48 -4.82 5.58 -8.98
C ALA A 48 -4.09 6.90 -9.31
N ASP A 49 -3.00 6.81 -10.08
CA ASP A 49 -2.26 7.89 -10.81
C ASP A 49 -1.54 8.98 -9.97
N ARG A 50 -0.49 8.67 -9.18
CA ARG A 50 0.00 9.61 -8.12
C ARG A 50 1.48 9.52 -7.70
N GLU A 51 1.93 10.41 -6.80
CA GLU A 51 3.31 10.41 -6.28
C GLU A 51 3.45 9.68 -4.93
N GLN A 52 2.74 10.09 -3.86
CA GLN A 52 3.06 9.60 -2.50
C GLN A 52 1.85 9.38 -1.57
N PHE A 53 1.87 8.24 -0.87
CA PHE A 53 0.86 7.86 0.13
C PHE A 53 1.41 7.33 1.43
N TYR A 54 0.72 7.70 2.50
CA TYR A 54 0.96 7.18 3.85
C TYR A 54 -0.36 6.78 4.47
N PHE A 55 -0.46 5.53 4.90
CA PHE A 55 -1.62 5.01 5.62
C PHE A 55 -1.21 4.34 6.92
N ALA A 56 -2.08 4.47 7.92
CA ALA A 56 -2.08 3.66 9.14
C ALA A 56 -3.36 2.84 9.13
N ASP A 57 -3.26 1.56 9.48
CA ASP A 57 -4.32 0.61 9.78
C ASP A 57 -5.46 0.54 8.75
N ILE A 58 -5.31 -0.34 7.76
CA ILE A 58 -6.31 -0.58 6.69
C ILE A 58 -6.70 -2.06 6.61
N GLU A 59 -7.96 -2.38 6.30
CA GLU A 59 -8.29 -3.75 5.92
C GLU A 59 -7.90 -4.02 4.47
N GLN A 60 -8.45 -3.28 3.51
CA GLN A 60 -8.22 -3.53 2.08
C GLN A 60 -7.75 -2.29 1.33
N CYS A 61 -6.73 -2.46 0.50
CA CYS A 61 -6.23 -1.39 -0.37
C CYS A 61 -5.91 -1.90 -1.78
N TYR A 62 -6.40 -1.18 -2.78
CA TYR A 62 -6.13 -1.37 -4.20
C TYR A 62 -5.43 -0.14 -4.77
N VAL A 63 -4.28 -0.37 -5.38
CA VAL A 63 -3.28 0.66 -5.57
C VAL A 63 -2.66 0.46 -6.96
N ALA A 64 -2.99 1.33 -7.93
CA ALA A 64 -2.49 1.31 -9.31
C ALA A 64 -1.76 2.63 -9.67
N ASP A 65 -0.72 2.59 -10.50
CA ASP A 65 0.10 3.75 -10.98
C ASP A 65 0.52 4.83 -9.93
N ILE A 66 1.50 4.56 -9.06
CA ILE A 66 2.01 5.47 -8.02
C ILE A 66 3.53 5.32 -7.91
N GLU A 67 4.23 6.38 -7.51
CA GLU A 67 5.67 6.29 -7.27
C GLU A 67 6.00 5.64 -5.92
N GLN A 68 5.38 6.10 -4.83
CA GLN A 68 5.69 5.66 -3.47
C GLN A 68 4.43 5.37 -2.64
N PHE A 69 4.44 4.23 -1.95
CA PHE A 69 3.37 3.85 -1.04
C PHE A 69 3.94 3.30 0.27
N TYR A 70 3.45 3.86 1.37
CA TYR A 70 3.81 3.47 2.72
C TYR A 70 2.57 3.09 3.52
N VAL A 71 2.63 1.94 4.16
CA VAL A 71 1.62 1.46 5.10
C VAL A 71 2.30 0.97 6.37
N ALA A 72 1.69 1.22 7.52
CA ALA A 72 2.01 0.51 8.75
C ALA A 72 1.39 -0.90 8.69
N ASP A 73 0.09 -1.01 8.92
CA ASP A 73 -0.61 -2.30 9.01
C ASP A 73 -1.71 -2.40 7.95
N ILE A 74 -1.77 -3.54 7.27
CA ILE A 74 -2.86 -3.81 6.32
C ILE A 74 -3.25 -5.28 6.21
N GLU A 75 -4.53 -5.64 6.21
CA GLU A 75 -4.97 -7.06 6.08
C GLU A 75 -4.79 -7.59 4.64
N GLN A 76 -5.37 -6.93 3.62
CA GLN A 76 -5.27 -7.28 2.19
C GLN A 76 -4.83 -6.11 1.31
N CYS A 77 -3.85 -6.33 0.44
CA CYS A 77 -3.32 -5.26 -0.42
C CYS A 77 -2.96 -5.80 -1.80
N TYR A 78 -3.47 -5.11 -2.81
CA TYR A 78 -3.24 -5.38 -4.21
C TYR A 78 -2.58 -4.18 -4.85
N VAL A 79 -1.42 -4.41 -5.46
CA VAL A 79 -0.62 -3.36 -6.04
C VAL A 79 -0.21 -3.72 -7.47
N SER A 80 -0.39 -2.77 -8.38
CA SER A 80 0.14 -2.83 -9.74
C SER A 80 0.95 -1.57 -10.06
N ASP A 81 2.02 -1.73 -10.83
CA ASP A 81 2.79 -0.64 -11.44
C ASP A 81 3.32 0.40 -10.41
N ARG A 82 4.38 0.05 -9.66
CA ARG A 82 5.02 0.98 -8.68
C ARG A 82 6.53 1.05 -8.84
N LYS A 83 7.09 2.20 -8.42
CA LYS A 83 8.53 2.27 -8.13
C LYS A 83 8.86 1.74 -6.74
N GLN A 84 8.19 2.21 -5.70
CA GLN A 84 8.58 1.89 -4.32
C GLN A 84 7.39 1.59 -3.42
N PHE A 85 7.52 0.52 -2.64
CA PHE A 85 6.49 0.05 -1.73
C PHE A 85 7.08 -0.37 -0.38
N PHE A 86 6.47 0.09 0.71
CA PHE A 86 6.88 -0.22 2.08
C PHE A 86 5.69 -0.59 2.93
N VAL A 87 5.75 -1.76 3.58
CA VAL A 87 4.76 -2.23 4.56
C VAL A 87 5.47 -2.73 5.79
N ALA A 88 4.95 -2.37 6.97
CA ALA A 88 5.41 -2.98 8.22
C ALA A 88 4.76 -4.36 8.37
N ASP A 89 3.47 -4.44 8.67
CA ASP A 89 2.81 -5.70 8.98
C ASP A 89 1.65 -6.03 8.02
N LYS A 90 1.55 -7.32 7.66
CA LYS A 90 0.68 -7.77 6.57
C LYS A 90 0.17 -9.21 6.71
N GLU A 91 -1.12 -9.43 6.50
CA GLU A 91 -1.62 -10.80 6.25
C GLU A 91 -1.40 -11.21 4.78
N GLN A 92 -2.06 -10.56 3.82
CA GLN A 92 -2.04 -10.98 2.42
C GLN A 92 -1.64 -9.87 1.45
N PHE A 93 -0.55 -10.08 0.71
CA PHE A 93 -0.04 -9.13 -0.28
C PHE A 93 0.06 -9.75 -1.67
N TYR A 94 -0.47 -9.01 -2.65
CA TYR A 94 -0.37 -9.33 -4.05
C TYR A 94 0.23 -8.15 -4.80
N VAL A 95 1.26 -8.44 -5.59
CA VAL A 95 1.95 -7.43 -6.37
C VAL A 95 2.30 -7.89 -7.77
N ALA A 96 2.07 -7.00 -8.72
CA ALA A 96 2.61 -7.06 -10.07
C ALA A 96 3.41 -5.77 -10.38
N ASP A 97 4.46 -5.90 -11.17
CA ASP A 97 5.20 -4.78 -11.77
C ASP A 97 5.67 -3.72 -10.75
N ILE A 98 6.55 -4.13 -9.82
CA ILE A 98 7.17 -3.19 -8.87
C ILE A 98 8.69 -3.16 -9.04
N GLU A 99 9.32 -1.98 -9.02
CA GLU A 99 10.79 -1.90 -8.99
C GLU A 99 11.33 -2.33 -7.62
N GLN A 100 10.87 -1.72 -6.52
CA GLN A 100 11.39 -1.97 -5.18
C GLN A 100 10.30 -2.18 -4.12
N CYS A 101 10.56 -3.13 -3.22
CA CYS A 101 9.69 -3.35 -2.08
C CYS A 101 10.39 -3.83 -0.83
N TYR A 102 9.85 -3.35 0.29
CA TYR A 102 10.21 -3.76 1.62
C TYR A 102 8.97 -4.17 2.40
N VAL A 103 8.97 -5.37 2.96
CA VAL A 103 7.93 -5.85 3.87
C VAL A 103 8.60 -6.35 5.15
N ALA A 104 8.16 -5.89 6.32
CA ALA A 104 8.74 -6.34 7.58
C ALA A 104 8.17 -7.71 7.98
N ASP A 105 6.85 -7.83 8.14
CA ASP A 105 6.15 -9.06 8.48
C ASP A 105 5.05 -9.36 7.46
N ILE A 106 4.98 -10.62 7.01
CA ILE A 106 3.95 -11.06 6.07
C ILE A 106 3.55 -12.53 6.17
N GLU A 107 2.26 -12.82 6.35
CA GLU A 107 1.80 -14.21 6.29
C GLU A 107 1.87 -14.78 4.87
N GLN A 108 1.32 -14.07 3.88
CA GLN A 108 1.25 -14.54 2.50
C GLN A 108 1.59 -13.45 1.50
N CYS A 109 2.54 -13.74 0.61
CA CYS A 109 2.98 -12.83 -0.43
C CYS A 109 3.06 -13.50 -1.79
N TYR A 110 2.50 -12.84 -2.80
CA TYR A 110 2.59 -13.24 -4.20
C TYR A 110 3.15 -12.10 -5.05
N VAL A 111 4.25 -12.38 -5.76
CA VAL A 111 4.97 -11.42 -6.60
C VAL A 111 5.06 -11.96 -8.03
N ALA A 112 4.53 -11.22 -9.00
CA ALA A 112 4.59 -11.60 -10.41
C ALA A 112 5.88 -11.11 -11.11
N ASP A 113 6.18 -9.81 -11.04
CA ASP A 113 7.32 -9.18 -11.71
C ASP A 113 7.97 -8.11 -10.81
N ARG A 114 9.28 -8.24 -10.56
CA ARG A 114 10.03 -7.31 -9.69
C ARG A 114 11.52 -7.16 -9.99
N GLU A 115 12.07 -5.97 -9.81
CA GLU A 115 13.54 -5.82 -9.75
C GLU A 115 14.08 -6.23 -8.37
N GLN A 116 13.54 -5.67 -7.27
CA GLN A 116 14.06 -5.87 -5.92
C GLN A 116 12.96 -6.09 -4.88
N CYS A 117 13.12 -7.13 -4.06
CA CYS A 117 12.23 -7.41 -2.92
C CYS A 117 13.04 -7.75 -1.65
N TYR A 118 12.68 -7.11 -0.54
CA TYR A 118 13.15 -7.45 0.80
C TYR A 118 11.97 -7.85 1.70
N VAL A 119 12.05 -9.02 2.32
CA VAL A 119 11.07 -9.47 3.33
C VAL A 119 11.79 -9.98 4.58
N ALA A 120 11.40 -9.52 5.77
CA ALA A 120 12.13 -9.83 7.02
C ALA A 120 11.57 -11.02 7.81
N ASP A 121 10.25 -11.15 7.90
CA ASP A 121 9.55 -12.27 8.51
C ASP A 121 8.39 -12.70 7.61
N ARG A 122 8.16 -14.01 7.50
CA ARG A 122 7.09 -14.55 6.65
C ARG A 122 6.71 -16.00 6.92
N GLU A 123 5.46 -16.34 6.62
CA GLU A 123 5.02 -17.75 6.54
C GLU A 123 5.12 -18.31 5.11
N GLN A 124 4.55 -17.62 4.11
CA GLN A 124 4.46 -18.08 2.73
C GLN A 124 4.85 -16.98 1.72
N PHE A 125 5.67 -17.34 0.74
CA PHE A 125 6.20 -16.40 -0.24
C PHE A 125 6.37 -17.05 -1.62
N TYR A 126 5.69 -16.50 -2.61
CA TYR A 126 5.68 -16.97 -4.00
C TYR A 126 6.15 -15.88 -4.94
N VAL A 127 7.08 -16.22 -5.84
CA VAL A 127 7.62 -15.28 -6.84
C VAL A 127 7.76 -15.98 -8.19
N ALA A 128 7.34 -15.29 -9.26
CA ALA A 128 7.52 -15.75 -10.63
C ALA A 128 8.80 -15.18 -11.25
N ASP A 129 8.87 -13.86 -11.45
CA ASP A 129 10.00 -13.18 -12.09
C ASP A 129 10.58 -12.09 -11.17
N ILE A 130 11.78 -12.33 -10.65
CA ILE A 130 12.50 -11.38 -9.79
C ILE A 130 14.00 -11.33 -10.08
N GLU A 131 14.56 -10.13 -10.21
CA GLU A 131 16.01 -9.98 -10.37
C GLU A 131 16.75 -10.21 -9.04
N GLN A 132 16.29 -9.59 -7.95
CA GLN A 132 16.92 -9.67 -6.64
C GLN A 132 15.90 -9.84 -5.51
N CYS A 133 16.05 -10.90 -4.73
CA CYS A 133 15.20 -11.18 -3.58
C CYS A 133 16.05 -11.45 -2.33
N HIS A 134 15.84 -10.63 -1.31
CA HIS A 134 16.42 -10.82 0.02
C HIS A 134 15.33 -11.21 0.99
N VAL A 135 15.49 -12.39 1.60
CA VAL A 135 14.51 -12.88 2.55
C VAL A 135 15.20 -13.33 3.82
N ALA A 136 15.04 -12.52 4.87
CA ALA A 136 15.41 -12.92 6.21
C ALA A 136 14.26 -13.70 6.84
N LEU A 137 14.57 -14.47 7.88
CA LEU A 137 13.59 -15.10 8.73
C LEU A 137 14.03 -14.74 10.14
N LEU A 138 13.32 -13.81 10.77
CA LEU A 138 13.53 -13.47 12.17
C LEU A 138 12.86 -14.53 13.04
N CYS A 139 13.42 -15.74 13.07
CA CYS A 139 12.97 -16.76 14.02
C CYS A 139 13.12 -16.21 15.45
N CYS A 140 12.00 -15.97 16.12
CA CYS A 140 11.88 -16.05 17.57
C CYS A 140 11.18 -17.37 17.94
#